data_AF-A0A960INT2-F1
#
_entry.id   AF-A0A960INT2-F1
#
_cell.length_a   1.000
_cell.length_b   1.000
_cell.length_c   1.000
_cell.angle_alpha   90.00
_cell.angle_beta   90.00
_cell.angle_gamma   90.00
#
_symmetry.space_group_name_H-M   'P 1'
#
loop_
_entity.id
_entity.type
_entity.pdbx_description
1 polymer ?
#
loop_
_entity_poly.entity_id
_entity_poly.type
_entity_poly.pdbx_seq_one_letter_code
_entity_poly.pdbx_strand_id
1 'polypeptide(L)'
;RWVSVALMEKPREALAQSFGRTKAESLDAFVAVLRGHANSSNNTIFADADGRIAYFHANFVPVRDPRFDYSRPVDGSDPATDWRGVHAFEASPNTIDPPNGWVVNTNDWPYLAAGNVSPRREDYPAYMDRGHDNPRAEHARALLEGASDWTLEGLRAAAFDPWLPAFERLVPPLVADFAALPPADPRRARLAGPVEALRSWDRRWGADSAPTTLASFWADELLRRLRREADEAGVDLSELAARASAREARLAAFEAAVGRIERDFGSWRTPWGEVNRYQRRTGEIEQPFDDAAPSLPVPFVSGRWGSLASFGAGPRNGSRRWYGTNGNSFVAVVELGPTVRALAVTAGGLASDPASPHFADQAERYASGDLREVYLARADVERHAERSYRPGL
;
A
#
# COMPACT_ATOMS: atom_id res chain seq x y z
N ARG A 1 7.32 -30.87 -19.49
CA ARG A 1 5.95 -30.32 -19.54
C ARG A 1 6.05 -28.95 -20.17
N TRP A 2 5.23 -28.64 -21.16
CA TRP A 2 5.20 -27.32 -21.80
C TRP A 2 4.13 -26.47 -21.11
N VAL A 3 4.43 -25.19 -20.90
CA VAL A 3 3.47 -24.20 -20.42
C VAL A 3 3.20 -23.26 -21.59
N SER A 4 1.95 -23.15 -22.01
CA SER A 4 1.48 -22.14 -22.96
C SER A 4 0.86 -20.98 -22.19
N VAL A 5 1.00 -19.76 -22.72
CA VAL A 5 0.40 -18.57 -22.14
C VAL A 5 -0.26 -17.76 -23.24
N ALA A 6 -1.52 -17.38 -23.05
CA ALA A 6 -2.21 -16.39 -23.86
C ALA A 6 -2.33 -15.09 -23.05
N LEU A 7 -1.63 -14.03 -23.49
CA LEU A 7 -1.61 -12.71 -22.84
C LEU A 7 -2.22 -11.64 -23.73
N MET A 8 -2.65 -10.54 -23.12
CA MET A 8 -2.97 -9.32 -23.86
C MET A 8 -1.70 -8.70 -24.45
N GLU A 9 -1.56 -8.71 -25.77
CA GLU A 9 -0.48 -8.03 -26.49
C GLU A 9 -1.10 -6.93 -27.37
N LYS A 10 -1.32 -5.76 -26.78
CA LYS A 10 -1.94 -4.59 -27.44
C LYS A 10 -1.23 -3.28 -27.04
N PRO A 11 0.08 -3.14 -27.29
CA PRO A 11 0.86 -2.04 -26.73
C PRO A 11 0.42 -0.66 -27.25
N ARG A 12 -0.03 -0.56 -28.51
CA ARG A 12 -0.48 0.71 -29.10
C ARG A 12 -1.81 1.17 -28.50
N GLU A 13 -2.76 0.24 -28.36
CA GLU A 13 -4.07 0.48 -27.75
C GLU A 13 -3.91 0.78 -26.26
N ALA A 14 -3.00 0.09 -25.56
CA ALA A 14 -2.69 0.35 -24.16
C ALA A 14 -2.14 1.76 -23.95
N LEU A 15 -1.24 2.21 -24.83
CA LEU A 15 -0.70 3.56 -24.83
C LEU A 15 -1.79 4.60 -25.16
N ALA A 16 -2.57 4.37 -26.21
CA ALA A 16 -3.67 5.25 -26.61
C ALA A 16 -4.72 5.38 -25.50
N GLN A 17 -5.06 4.28 -24.83
CA GLN A 17 -5.97 4.26 -23.69
C GLN A 17 -5.39 5.06 -22.51
N SER A 18 -4.12 4.84 -22.16
CA SER A 18 -3.47 5.56 -21.07
C SER A 18 -3.41 7.07 -21.33
N PHE A 19 -3.09 7.47 -22.56
CA PHE A 19 -3.11 8.87 -22.97
C PHE A 19 -4.53 9.45 -22.94
N GLY A 20 -5.51 8.72 -23.50
CA GLY A 20 -6.91 9.12 -23.54
C GLY A 20 -7.50 9.39 -22.14
N ARG A 21 -7.11 8.61 -21.13
CA ARG A 21 -7.53 8.83 -19.73
C ARG A 21 -7.13 10.20 -19.21
N THR A 22 -5.95 10.71 -19.61
CA THR A 22 -5.45 12.03 -19.20
C THR A 22 -6.05 13.19 -20.00
N LYS A 23 -6.85 12.89 -21.03
CA LYS A 23 -7.46 13.84 -21.95
C LYS A 23 -8.99 13.84 -21.93
N ALA A 24 -9.60 12.89 -21.22
CA ALA A 24 -11.04 12.85 -21.09
C ALA A 24 -11.54 14.05 -20.30
N GLU A 25 -12.53 14.75 -20.85
CA GLU A 25 -13.10 15.98 -20.27
C GLU A 25 -14.38 15.73 -19.47
N SER A 26 -14.85 14.48 -19.43
CA SER A 26 -16.02 14.06 -18.68
C SER A 26 -15.94 12.59 -18.30
N LEU A 27 -16.74 12.18 -17.31
CA LEU A 27 -16.90 10.77 -16.97
C LEU A 27 -17.30 9.90 -18.17
N ASP A 28 -18.21 10.36 -19.02
CA ASP A 28 -18.66 9.60 -20.20
C ASP A 28 -17.53 9.41 -21.22
N ALA A 29 -16.74 10.46 -21.47
CA ALA A 29 -15.54 10.37 -22.30
C ALA A 29 -14.51 9.41 -21.69
N PHE A 30 -14.36 9.44 -20.37
CA PHE A 30 -13.47 8.53 -19.64
C PHE A 30 -13.91 7.07 -19.79
N VAL A 31 -15.20 6.78 -19.60
CA VAL A 31 -15.79 5.45 -19.80
C VAL A 31 -15.62 4.98 -21.25
N ALA A 32 -15.81 5.86 -22.23
CA ALA A 32 -15.55 5.53 -23.64
C ALA A 32 -14.09 5.11 -23.88
N VAL A 33 -13.12 5.77 -23.23
CA VAL A 33 -11.72 5.35 -23.24
C VAL A 33 -11.53 3.99 -22.58
N LEU A 34 -12.20 3.70 -21.46
CA LEU A 34 -12.09 2.42 -20.74
C LEU A 34 -12.55 1.21 -21.56
N ARG A 35 -13.57 1.39 -22.42
CA ARG A 35 -14.06 0.36 -23.37
C ARG A 35 -13.04 -0.10 -24.41
N GLY A 36 -11.87 0.54 -24.48
CA GLY A 36 -10.74 0.05 -25.26
C GLY A 36 -10.14 -1.27 -24.73
N HIS A 37 -10.42 -1.64 -23.47
CA HIS A 37 -9.97 -2.90 -22.84
C HIS A 37 -8.49 -3.22 -23.12
N ALA A 38 -7.60 -2.25 -22.93
CA ALA A 38 -6.18 -2.37 -23.22
C ALA A 38 -5.29 -2.08 -21.98
N ASN A 39 -5.88 -2.05 -20.79
CA ASN A 39 -5.15 -2.01 -19.51
C ASN A 39 -5.50 -3.27 -18.72
N SER A 40 -4.46 -4.03 -18.40
CA SER A 40 -4.55 -5.38 -17.87
C SER A 40 -4.32 -5.50 -16.38
N SER A 41 -4.05 -4.41 -15.65
CA SER A 41 -3.61 -4.56 -14.26
C SER A 41 -4.05 -3.49 -13.27
N ASN A 42 -4.40 -2.27 -13.70
CA ASN A 42 -4.68 -1.19 -12.77
C ASN A 42 -6.18 -0.96 -12.58
N ASN A 43 -6.63 -0.99 -11.32
CA ASN A 43 -7.82 -0.26 -10.89
C ASN A 43 -7.60 1.25 -11.12
N THR A 44 -8.68 1.99 -11.34
CA THR A 44 -8.62 3.44 -11.55
C THR A 44 -9.66 4.14 -10.68
N ILE A 45 -9.23 5.12 -9.90
CA ILE A 45 -10.14 6.07 -9.25
C ILE A 45 -10.23 7.32 -10.13
N PHE A 46 -11.44 7.81 -10.31
CA PHE A 46 -11.77 8.99 -11.08
C PHE A 46 -12.48 10.02 -10.19
N ALA A 47 -12.17 11.29 -10.39
CA ALA A 47 -12.91 12.42 -9.88
C ALA A 47 -12.84 13.57 -10.90
N ASP A 48 -13.91 14.35 -11.03
CA ASP A 48 -13.94 15.55 -11.89
C ASP A 48 -14.50 16.79 -11.16
N ALA A 49 -14.45 17.94 -11.85
CA ALA A 49 -14.94 19.22 -11.33
C ALA A 49 -16.47 19.32 -11.27
N ASP A 50 -17.20 18.39 -11.90
CA ASP A 50 -18.66 18.29 -11.81
C ASP A 50 -19.09 17.51 -10.56
N GLY A 51 -18.13 17.10 -9.71
CA GLY A 51 -18.37 16.36 -8.48
C GLY A 51 -18.63 14.88 -8.69
N ARG A 52 -18.33 14.35 -9.89
CA ARG A 52 -18.46 12.92 -10.18
C ARG A 52 -17.29 12.18 -9.58
N ILE A 53 -17.55 10.99 -9.03
CA ILE A 53 -16.49 10.10 -8.53
C ILE A 53 -16.76 8.67 -8.98
N ALA A 54 -15.70 7.93 -9.27
CA ALA A 54 -15.84 6.53 -9.64
C ALA A 54 -14.61 5.69 -9.26
N TYR A 55 -14.88 4.42 -8.98
CA TYR A 55 -13.91 3.34 -9.01
C TYR A 55 -14.18 2.46 -10.23
N PHE A 56 -13.14 2.25 -11.02
CA PHE A 56 -13.15 1.33 -12.15
C PHE A 56 -12.22 0.16 -11.86
N HIS A 57 -12.77 -1.04 -11.93
CA HIS A 57 -11.97 -2.25 -11.84
C HIS A 57 -11.20 -2.48 -13.16
N ALA A 58 -10.09 -3.22 -13.07
CA ALA A 58 -9.23 -3.54 -14.21
C ALA A 58 -10.06 -3.87 -15.46
N ASN A 59 -9.76 -3.17 -16.55
CA ASN A 59 -10.60 -3.17 -17.73
C ASN A 59 -10.22 -4.26 -18.75
N PHE A 60 -9.41 -5.25 -18.36
CA PHE A 60 -9.16 -6.44 -19.17
C PHE A 60 -9.28 -7.70 -18.32
N VAL A 61 -10.52 -8.19 -18.22
CA VAL A 61 -10.81 -9.45 -17.53
C VAL A 61 -11.30 -10.47 -18.57
N PRO A 62 -10.52 -11.52 -18.85
CA PRO A 62 -10.93 -12.60 -19.75
C PRO A 62 -12.23 -13.28 -19.33
N VAL A 63 -13.13 -13.54 -20.29
CA VAL A 63 -14.28 -14.42 -20.08
C VAL A 63 -13.78 -15.85 -20.08
N ARG A 64 -13.98 -16.57 -18.97
CA ARG A 64 -13.45 -17.92 -18.75
C ARG A 64 -14.53 -18.89 -18.30
N ASP A 65 -14.28 -20.19 -18.47
CA ASP A 65 -15.20 -21.24 -18.04
C ASP A 65 -15.06 -21.51 -16.53
N PRO A 66 -16.09 -21.23 -15.72
CA PRO A 66 -15.99 -21.27 -14.25
C PRO A 66 -15.74 -22.67 -13.68
N ARG A 67 -15.79 -23.74 -14.49
CA ARG A 67 -15.46 -25.10 -14.03
C ARG A 67 -13.98 -25.29 -13.69
N PHE A 68 -13.11 -24.38 -14.15
CA PHE A 68 -11.67 -24.44 -13.89
C PHE A 68 -11.23 -23.46 -12.80
N ASP A 69 -10.22 -23.87 -12.03
CA ASP A 69 -9.51 -23.01 -11.10
C ASP A 69 -8.31 -22.34 -11.80
N TYR A 70 -8.53 -21.13 -12.31
CA TYR A 70 -7.50 -20.32 -12.98
C TYR A 70 -6.46 -19.71 -12.02
N SER A 71 -6.48 -20.06 -10.72
CA SER A 71 -5.36 -19.79 -9.82
C SER A 71 -4.16 -20.68 -10.04
N ARG A 72 -4.35 -21.78 -10.78
CA ARG A 72 -3.36 -22.80 -11.06
C ARG A 72 -3.24 -23.00 -12.57
N PRO A 73 -2.14 -23.61 -13.06
CA PRO A 73 -2.09 -24.08 -14.43
C PRO A 73 -3.27 -25.03 -14.72
N VAL A 74 -3.98 -24.78 -15.82
CA VAL A 74 -5.07 -25.60 -16.32
C VAL A 74 -4.60 -26.47 -17.50
N ASP A 75 -5.36 -27.49 -17.86
CA ASP A 75 -5.02 -28.37 -18.98
C ASP A 75 -5.16 -27.65 -20.33
N GLY A 76 -4.04 -27.22 -20.90
CA GLY A 76 -4.00 -26.53 -22.19
C GLY A 76 -4.38 -27.38 -23.41
N SER A 77 -4.69 -28.67 -23.24
CA SER A 77 -5.28 -29.51 -24.30
C SER A 77 -6.81 -29.48 -24.33
N ASP A 78 -7.46 -29.00 -23.26
CA ASP A 78 -8.90 -28.80 -23.22
C ASP A 78 -9.25 -27.41 -23.79
N PRO A 79 -9.92 -27.32 -24.95
CA PRO A 79 -10.24 -26.05 -25.61
C PRO A 79 -11.19 -25.16 -24.78
N ALA A 80 -11.87 -25.70 -23.75
CA ALA A 80 -12.66 -24.87 -22.84
C ALA A 80 -11.79 -24.04 -21.88
N THR A 81 -10.49 -24.34 -21.77
CA THR A 81 -9.55 -23.53 -20.98
C THR A 81 -9.20 -22.22 -21.66
N ASP A 82 -9.41 -22.11 -22.98
CA ASP A 82 -9.29 -20.86 -23.72
C ASP A 82 -10.41 -19.88 -23.30
N TRP A 83 -9.98 -18.67 -22.96
CA TRP A 83 -10.85 -17.53 -22.78
C TRP A 83 -11.62 -17.14 -24.05
N ARG A 84 -12.85 -16.67 -23.84
CA ARG A 84 -13.85 -16.42 -24.88
C ARG A 84 -14.10 -14.91 -25.05
N GLY A 85 -13.00 -14.17 -25.24
CA GLY A 85 -13.00 -12.71 -25.29
C GLY A 85 -12.86 -12.07 -23.90
N VAL A 86 -13.31 -10.82 -23.78
CA VAL A 86 -13.13 -9.98 -22.59
C VAL A 86 -14.51 -9.57 -22.06
N HIS A 87 -14.65 -9.51 -20.75
CA HIS A 87 -15.85 -8.96 -20.10
C HIS A 87 -16.09 -7.52 -20.58
N ALA A 88 -17.34 -7.21 -20.91
CA ALA A 88 -17.75 -5.84 -21.20
C ALA A 88 -17.58 -4.95 -19.97
N PHE A 89 -17.49 -3.64 -20.17
CA PHE A 89 -17.36 -2.65 -19.08
C PHE A 89 -18.45 -2.81 -18.02
N GLU A 90 -19.70 -3.03 -18.44
CA GLU A 90 -20.86 -3.23 -17.56
C GLU A 90 -20.80 -4.50 -16.72
N ALA A 91 -20.02 -5.49 -17.15
CA ALA A 91 -19.83 -6.74 -16.44
C ALA A 91 -18.67 -6.68 -15.43
N SER A 92 -17.99 -5.54 -15.30
CA SER A 92 -16.95 -5.31 -14.30
C SER A 92 -17.53 -4.72 -13.01
N PRO A 93 -16.95 -5.01 -11.82
CA PRO A 93 -17.38 -4.46 -10.55
C PRO A 93 -16.95 -3.00 -10.37
N ASN A 94 -17.47 -2.13 -11.22
CA ASN A 94 -17.28 -0.68 -11.16
C ASN A 94 -18.24 -0.05 -10.15
N THR A 95 -17.83 1.07 -9.55
CA THR A 95 -18.68 1.89 -8.68
C THR A 95 -18.66 3.31 -9.21
N ILE A 96 -19.82 3.86 -9.58
CA ILE A 96 -19.94 5.19 -10.18
C ILE A 96 -20.95 5.99 -9.36
N ASP A 97 -20.55 7.19 -8.94
CA ASP A 97 -21.32 8.12 -8.10
C ASP A 97 -22.07 7.44 -6.94
N PRO A 98 -21.35 6.67 -6.09
CA PRO A 98 -22.01 6.04 -4.96
C PRO A 98 -22.57 7.11 -4.01
N PRO A 99 -23.75 6.89 -3.41
CA PRO A 99 -24.45 7.89 -2.59
C PRO A 99 -23.74 8.20 -1.27
N ASN A 100 -22.71 7.43 -0.88
CA ASN A 100 -21.89 7.68 0.30
C ASN A 100 -20.87 8.82 0.10
N GLY A 101 -20.69 9.31 -1.14
CA GLY A 101 -19.81 10.45 -1.44
C GLY A 101 -18.31 10.13 -1.45
N TRP A 102 -17.91 8.85 -1.44
CA TRP A 102 -16.49 8.48 -1.53
C TRP A 102 -16.27 7.14 -2.23
N VAL A 103 -15.10 7.02 -2.86
CA VAL A 103 -14.54 5.77 -3.38
C VAL A 103 -13.10 5.61 -2.91
N VAL A 104 -12.68 4.38 -2.64
CA VAL A 104 -11.33 4.06 -2.18
C VAL A 104 -10.88 2.71 -2.71
N ASN A 105 -9.59 2.57 -2.96
CA ASN A 105 -8.97 1.27 -3.18
C ASN A 105 -7.52 1.31 -2.73
N THR A 106 -7.11 0.29 -1.99
CA THR A 106 -5.76 0.17 -1.44
C THR A 106 -5.15 -1.18 -1.80
N ASN A 107 -5.48 -1.67 -3.01
CA ASN A 107 -5.20 -3.03 -3.50
C ASN A 107 -6.03 -4.13 -2.83
N ASP A 108 -7.08 -3.77 -2.09
CA ASP A 108 -8.17 -4.68 -1.72
C ASP A 108 -9.09 -4.97 -2.91
N TRP A 109 -9.97 -5.95 -2.70
CA TRP A 109 -11.00 -6.35 -3.67
C TRP A 109 -11.96 -5.20 -4.05
N PRO A 110 -12.63 -5.25 -5.21
CA PRO A 110 -13.52 -4.17 -5.65
C PRO A 110 -14.80 -4.03 -4.81
N TYR A 111 -15.19 -5.06 -4.06
CA TYR A 111 -16.50 -5.19 -3.43
C TYR A 111 -16.68 -4.36 -2.15
N LEU A 112 -15.68 -3.54 -1.79
CA LEU A 112 -15.76 -2.55 -0.71
C LEU A 112 -15.26 -1.16 -1.15
N ALA A 113 -15.14 -0.91 -2.45
CA ALA A 113 -14.61 0.34 -3.00
C ALA A 113 -15.42 1.58 -2.57
N ALA A 114 -16.71 1.42 -2.28
CA ALA A 114 -17.59 2.42 -1.68
C ALA A 114 -18.33 1.84 -0.44
N GLY A 115 -17.67 0.98 0.33
CA GLY A 115 -18.29 0.31 1.49
C GLY A 115 -19.49 -0.55 1.07
N ASN A 116 -20.58 -0.50 1.84
CA ASN A 116 -21.76 -1.36 1.65
C ASN A 116 -22.57 -1.07 0.37
N VAL A 117 -22.31 0.04 -0.34
CA VAL A 117 -22.97 0.37 -1.61
C VAL A 117 -22.16 -0.07 -2.84
N SER A 118 -21.04 -0.77 -2.64
CA SER A 118 -20.25 -1.37 -3.71
C SER A 118 -20.99 -2.55 -4.37
N PRO A 119 -20.60 -2.97 -5.59
CA PRO A 119 -21.10 -4.19 -6.20
C PRO A 119 -20.90 -5.42 -5.32
N ARG A 120 -21.84 -6.37 -5.37
CA ARG A 120 -21.80 -7.59 -4.56
C ARG A 120 -20.93 -8.64 -5.24
N ARG A 121 -20.07 -9.30 -4.48
CA ARG A 121 -19.17 -10.34 -5.01
C ARG A 121 -19.91 -11.48 -5.71
N GLU A 122 -21.07 -11.86 -5.19
CA GLU A 122 -21.87 -12.97 -5.71
C GLU A 122 -22.41 -12.73 -7.13
N ASP A 123 -22.44 -11.48 -7.58
CA ASP A 123 -22.93 -11.10 -8.92
C ASP A 123 -21.86 -11.28 -10.01
N TYR A 124 -20.63 -11.66 -9.64
CA TYR A 124 -19.49 -11.80 -10.55
C TYR A 124 -18.90 -13.22 -10.51
N PRO A 125 -18.32 -13.71 -11.63
CA PRO A 125 -17.67 -15.02 -11.62
C PRO A 125 -16.49 -15.03 -10.65
N ALA A 126 -16.22 -16.18 -10.01
CA ALA A 126 -15.17 -16.30 -8.99
C ALA A 126 -13.75 -15.93 -9.48
N TYR A 127 -13.51 -15.95 -10.80
CA TYR A 127 -12.25 -15.53 -11.41
C TYR A 127 -12.16 -14.02 -11.71
N MET A 128 -13.23 -13.25 -11.51
CA MET A 128 -13.28 -11.79 -11.76
C MET A 128 -12.23 -11.08 -10.91
N ASP A 129 -12.21 -11.40 -9.61
CA ASP A 129 -11.20 -10.93 -8.67
C ASP A 129 -10.97 -12.01 -7.61
N ARG A 130 -9.71 -12.14 -7.18
CA ARG A 130 -9.28 -13.06 -6.11
C ARG A 130 -8.70 -12.34 -4.90
N GLY A 131 -8.81 -11.01 -4.89
CA GLY A 131 -8.41 -10.19 -3.76
C GLY A 131 -9.28 -10.44 -2.54
N HIS A 132 -8.87 -9.81 -1.45
CA HIS A 132 -9.61 -9.75 -0.20
C HIS A 132 -9.47 -8.35 0.38
N ASP A 133 -10.28 -8.05 1.39
CA ASP A 133 -10.12 -6.82 2.15
C ASP A 133 -8.77 -6.77 2.87
N ASN A 134 -8.26 -5.58 3.18
CA ASN A 134 -6.97 -5.42 3.84
C ASN A 134 -7.00 -4.31 4.92
N PRO A 135 -6.07 -4.33 5.89
CA PRO A 135 -6.07 -3.35 6.97
C PRO A 135 -5.95 -1.89 6.51
N ARG A 136 -5.32 -1.61 5.36
CA ARG A 136 -5.17 -0.24 4.85
C ARG A 136 -6.49 0.27 4.26
N ALA A 137 -7.28 -0.62 3.66
CA ALA A 137 -8.63 -0.30 3.21
C ALA A 137 -9.56 -0.07 4.40
N GLU A 138 -9.45 -0.91 5.45
CA GLU A 138 -10.15 -0.73 6.73
C GLU A 138 -9.86 0.65 7.34
N HIS A 139 -8.57 1.06 7.36
CA HIS A 139 -8.18 2.39 7.79
C HIS A 139 -8.84 3.48 6.95
N ALA A 140 -8.69 3.43 5.62
CA ALA A 140 -9.22 4.47 4.75
C ALA A 140 -10.74 4.64 4.90
N ARG A 141 -11.48 3.52 4.97
CA ARG A 141 -12.94 3.56 5.17
C ARG A 141 -13.32 4.13 6.53
N ALA A 142 -12.59 3.81 7.60
CA ALA A 142 -12.85 4.36 8.93
C ALA A 142 -12.70 5.89 8.99
N LEU A 143 -11.84 6.48 8.14
CA LEU A 143 -11.70 7.95 8.03
C LEU A 143 -12.76 8.59 7.11
N LEU A 144 -13.24 7.86 6.10
CA LEU A 144 -14.19 8.38 5.11
C LEU A 144 -15.65 8.22 5.54
N GLU A 145 -15.98 7.16 6.27
CA GLU A 145 -17.35 6.85 6.66
C GLU A 145 -17.91 7.90 7.63
N GLY A 146 -19.00 8.56 7.23
CA GLY A 146 -19.63 9.63 7.99
C GLY A 146 -18.87 10.96 8.00
N ALA A 147 -17.69 11.04 7.36
CA ALA A 147 -16.94 12.28 7.21
C ALA A 147 -17.56 13.16 6.12
N SER A 148 -17.54 14.47 6.36
CA SER A 148 -18.01 15.52 5.46
C SER A 148 -17.13 16.76 5.57
N ASP A 149 -17.39 17.78 4.76
CA ASP A 149 -16.67 19.06 4.77
C ASP A 149 -15.15 18.93 4.61
N TRP A 150 -14.74 18.04 3.70
CA TRP A 150 -13.33 17.81 3.38
C TRP A 150 -12.67 19.10 2.86
N THR A 151 -11.53 19.42 3.46
CA THR A 151 -10.59 20.43 2.95
C THR A 151 -9.36 19.73 2.37
N LEU A 152 -8.60 20.44 1.54
CA LEU A 152 -7.33 19.93 0.99
C LEU A 152 -6.36 19.47 2.10
N GLU A 153 -6.26 20.25 3.17
CA GLU A 153 -5.45 19.99 4.35
C GLU A 153 -6.02 18.85 5.20
N GLY A 154 -7.35 18.73 5.28
CA GLY A 154 -8.03 17.60 5.94
C GLY A 154 -7.75 16.28 5.22
N LEU A 155 -7.84 16.25 3.89
CA LEU A 155 -7.48 15.08 3.09
C LEU A 155 -6.00 14.72 3.22
N ARG A 156 -5.11 15.73 3.25
CA ARG A 156 -3.68 15.51 3.55
C ARG A 156 -3.49 14.87 4.92
N ALA A 157 -4.15 15.40 5.95
CA ALA A 157 -4.05 14.86 7.30
C ALA A 157 -4.55 13.40 7.37
N ALA A 158 -5.67 13.10 6.72
CA ALA A 158 -6.20 11.73 6.63
C ALA A 158 -5.23 10.77 5.92
N ALA A 159 -4.60 11.19 4.83
CA ALA A 159 -3.61 10.36 4.11
C ALA A 159 -2.38 10.00 4.97
N PHE A 160 -2.09 10.78 6.02
CA PHE A 160 -1.00 10.56 6.97
C PHE A 160 -1.51 10.20 8.38
N ASP A 161 -2.77 9.79 8.55
CA ASP A 161 -3.23 9.34 9.88
C ASP A 161 -2.41 8.10 10.32
N PRO A 162 -1.93 8.08 11.58
CA PRO A 162 -0.99 7.07 12.02
C PRO A 162 -1.59 5.74 12.46
N TRP A 163 -2.92 5.56 12.47
CA TRP A 163 -3.56 4.35 12.98
C TRP A 163 -3.18 3.08 12.19
N LEU A 164 -3.04 1.96 12.91
CA LEU A 164 -2.65 0.66 12.37
C LEU A 164 -3.65 -0.44 12.77
N PRO A 165 -4.78 -0.58 12.06
CA PRO A 165 -5.85 -1.52 12.39
C PRO A 165 -5.43 -2.98 12.52
N ALA A 166 -4.38 -3.41 11.81
CA ALA A 166 -3.89 -4.78 11.93
C ALA A 166 -3.51 -5.12 13.38
N PHE A 167 -2.95 -4.17 14.12
CA PHE A 167 -2.49 -4.38 15.49
C PHE A 167 -3.61 -4.40 16.53
N GLU A 168 -4.82 -3.91 16.19
CA GLU A 168 -6.02 -4.10 17.03
C GLU A 168 -6.36 -5.59 17.18
N ARG A 169 -6.14 -6.37 16.12
CA ARG A 169 -6.37 -7.82 16.12
C ARG A 169 -5.18 -8.63 16.61
N LEU A 170 -3.96 -8.15 16.35
CA LEU A 170 -2.74 -8.90 16.66
C LEU A 170 -2.35 -8.78 18.14
N VAL A 171 -2.37 -7.57 18.71
CA VAL A 171 -1.80 -7.33 20.06
C VAL A 171 -2.58 -8.03 21.18
N PRO A 172 -3.93 -8.01 21.24
CA PRO A 172 -4.64 -8.61 22.37
C PRO A 172 -4.36 -10.11 22.58
N PRO A 173 -4.33 -10.96 21.54
CA PRO A 173 -3.90 -12.37 21.69
C PRO A 173 -2.49 -12.53 22.25
N LEU A 174 -1.50 -11.73 21.83
CA LEU A 174 -0.13 -11.79 22.37
C LEU A 174 -0.11 -11.45 23.86
N VAL A 175 -0.87 -10.42 24.27
CA VAL A 175 -0.99 -10.01 25.67
C VAL A 175 -1.61 -11.12 26.52
N ALA A 176 -2.66 -11.76 26.01
CA ALA A 176 -3.32 -12.88 26.69
C ALA A 176 -2.40 -14.11 26.80
N ASP A 177 -1.68 -14.45 25.74
CA ASP A 177 -0.71 -15.55 25.72
C ASP A 177 0.38 -15.37 26.77
N PHE A 178 0.92 -14.14 26.87
CA PHE A 178 1.92 -13.79 27.87
C PHE A 178 1.36 -13.92 29.30
N ALA A 179 0.14 -13.44 29.55
CA ALA A 179 -0.51 -13.55 30.86
C ALA A 179 -0.72 -15.01 31.28
N ALA A 180 -0.95 -15.91 30.31
CA ALA A 180 -1.17 -17.34 30.52
C ALA A 180 0.12 -18.17 30.62
N LEU A 181 1.31 -17.55 30.58
CA LEU A 181 2.57 -18.26 30.82
C LEU A 181 2.64 -18.82 32.25
N PRO A 182 3.24 -20.00 32.50
CA PRO A 182 3.52 -20.44 33.86
C PRO A 182 4.35 -19.41 34.64
N PRO A 183 4.16 -19.24 35.97
CA PRO A 183 4.94 -18.28 36.77
C PRO A 183 6.46 -18.46 36.66
N ALA A 184 6.92 -19.71 36.48
CA ALA A 184 8.34 -20.05 36.35
C ALA A 184 8.89 -19.94 34.91
N ASP A 185 8.06 -19.59 33.92
CA ASP A 185 8.52 -19.46 32.54
C ASP A 185 9.46 -18.23 32.40
N PRO A 186 10.70 -18.40 31.94
CA PRO A 186 11.69 -17.32 31.88
C PRO A 186 11.25 -16.17 30.95
N ARG A 187 10.36 -16.44 29.98
CA ARG A 187 9.82 -15.41 29.10
C ARG A 187 9.01 -14.36 29.85
N ARG A 188 8.46 -14.67 31.04
CA ARG A 188 7.77 -13.68 31.88
C ARG A 188 8.67 -12.51 32.23
N ALA A 189 9.89 -12.78 32.70
CA ALA A 189 10.84 -11.73 33.06
C ALA A 189 11.32 -10.95 31.83
N ARG A 190 11.64 -11.67 30.74
CA ARG A 190 12.18 -11.07 29.51
C ARG A 190 11.17 -10.20 28.76
N LEU A 191 9.92 -10.65 28.67
CA LEU A 191 8.92 -10.03 27.79
C LEU A 191 7.96 -9.08 28.54
N ALA A 192 8.02 -8.99 29.87
CA ALA A 192 7.12 -8.12 30.65
C ALA A 192 7.11 -6.67 30.16
N GLY A 193 8.29 -6.05 30.03
CA GLY A 193 8.41 -4.67 29.56
C GLY A 193 7.91 -4.48 28.11
N PRO A 194 8.40 -5.27 27.15
CA PRO A 194 7.93 -5.22 25.77
C PRO A 194 6.41 -5.48 25.59
N VAL A 195 5.83 -6.46 26.31
CA VAL A 195 4.39 -6.73 26.25
C VAL A 195 3.59 -5.57 26.84
N GLU A 196 4.06 -4.96 27.93
CA GLU A 196 3.38 -3.80 28.51
C GLU A 196 3.40 -2.60 27.54
N ALA A 197 4.53 -2.35 26.89
CA ALA A 197 4.64 -1.29 25.89
C ALA A 197 3.66 -1.49 24.72
N LEU A 198 3.50 -2.73 24.24
CA LEU A 198 2.46 -3.04 23.26
C LEU A 198 1.05 -2.93 23.85
N ARG A 199 0.81 -3.37 25.09
CA ARG A 199 -0.51 -3.26 25.71
C ARG A 199 -0.98 -1.80 25.79
N SER A 200 -0.13 -0.88 26.21
CA SER A 200 -0.46 0.53 26.39
C SER A 200 -0.40 1.37 25.11
N TRP A 201 0.13 0.82 24.02
CA TRP A 201 0.25 1.53 22.75
C TRP A 201 -1.11 1.75 22.09
N ASP A 202 -1.32 2.97 21.59
CA ASP A 202 -2.52 3.43 20.88
C ASP A 202 -2.62 2.97 19.42
N ARG A 203 -1.73 2.05 19.01
CA ARG A 203 -1.65 1.50 17.65
C ARG A 203 -1.34 2.55 16.59
N ARG A 204 -0.74 3.69 16.98
CA ARG A 204 -0.33 4.75 16.05
C ARG A 204 1.18 4.72 15.82
N TRP A 205 1.59 4.75 14.55
CA TRP A 205 3.02 4.85 14.24
C TRP A 205 3.60 6.20 14.65
N GLY A 206 4.92 6.28 14.78
CA GLY A 206 5.64 7.49 15.16
C GLY A 206 7.13 7.25 15.23
N ALA A 207 7.94 8.24 14.83
CA ALA A 207 9.41 8.11 14.82
C ALA A 207 9.96 7.80 16.23
N ASP A 208 9.43 8.41 17.27
CA ASP A 208 9.90 8.19 18.64
C ASP A 208 9.24 6.98 19.33
N SER A 209 8.42 6.20 18.60
CA SER A 209 7.64 5.10 19.17
C SER A 209 8.43 3.79 19.20
N ALA A 210 8.89 3.40 20.40
CA ALA A 210 9.40 2.05 20.65
C ALA A 210 8.33 0.94 20.43
N PRO A 211 7.05 1.13 20.80
CA PRO A 211 6.00 0.17 20.44
C PRO A 211 5.87 -0.08 18.93
N THR A 212 6.03 0.94 18.08
CA THR A 212 6.03 0.77 16.62
C THR A 212 7.17 -0.16 16.17
N THR A 213 8.37 -0.02 16.75
CA THR A 213 9.50 -0.92 16.52
C THR A 213 9.16 -2.35 16.92
N LEU A 214 8.69 -2.55 18.16
CA LEU A 214 8.32 -3.87 18.68
C LEU A 214 7.27 -4.54 17.79
N ALA A 215 6.20 -3.82 17.47
CA ALA A 215 5.08 -4.30 16.67
C ALA A 215 5.52 -4.69 15.25
N SER A 216 6.33 -3.84 14.60
CA SER A 216 6.79 -4.08 13.23
C SER A 216 7.74 -5.28 13.15
N PHE A 217 8.74 -5.37 14.04
CA PHE A 217 9.65 -6.52 14.08
C PHE A 217 8.90 -7.82 14.38
N TRP A 218 7.98 -7.78 15.33
CA TRP A 218 7.20 -8.94 15.73
C TRP A 218 6.30 -9.44 14.62
N ALA A 219 5.54 -8.56 13.99
CA ALA A 219 4.59 -8.96 12.97
C ALA A 219 5.29 -9.45 11.69
N ASP A 220 6.42 -8.85 11.30
CA ASP A 220 7.23 -9.38 10.20
C ASP A 220 7.84 -10.76 10.53
N GLU A 221 8.34 -10.95 11.75
CA GLU A 221 8.88 -12.23 12.19
C GLU A 221 7.80 -13.32 12.26
N LEU A 222 6.60 -12.98 12.76
CA LEU A 222 5.46 -13.87 12.77
C LEU A 222 5.06 -14.26 11.35
N LEU A 223 4.88 -13.30 10.45
CA LEU A 223 4.55 -13.59 9.05
C LEU A 223 5.60 -14.44 8.35
N ARG A 224 6.89 -14.18 8.61
CA ARG A 224 7.99 -14.96 8.04
C ARG A 224 7.93 -16.43 8.45
N ARG A 225 7.62 -16.70 9.73
CA ARG A 225 7.44 -18.08 10.24
C ARG A 225 6.25 -18.76 9.59
N LEU A 226 5.11 -18.07 9.54
CA LEU A 226 3.88 -18.62 8.96
C LEU A 226 4.01 -18.93 7.46
N ARG A 227 4.69 -18.06 6.71
CA ARG A 227 4.97 -18.31 5.28
C ARG A 227 5.83 -19.54 5.07
N ARG A 228 6.89 -19.70 5.87
CA ARG A 228 7.76 -20.87 5.79
C ARG A 228 6.97 -22.16 6.08
N GLU A 229 6.12 -22.15 7.10
CA GLU A 229 5.25 -23.29 7.41
C GLU A 229 4.26 -23.58 6.27
N ALA A 230 3.78 -22.54 5.55
CA ALA A 230 2.90 -22.68 4.39
C ALA A 230 3.58 -23.35 3.22
N ASP A 231 4.78 -22.88 2.91
CA ASP A 231 5.59 -23.43 1.83
C ASP A 231 5.96 -24.90 2.13
N GLU A 232 6.29 -25.23 3.39
CA GLU A 232 6.59 -26.60 3.82
C GLU A 232 5.36 -27.52 3.82
N ALA A 233 4.17 -27.00 4.13
CA ALA A 233 2.93 -27.76 4.18
C ALA A 233 2.17 -27.83 2.84
N GLY A 234 2.52 -27.01 1.86
CA GLY A 234 1.83 -26.93 0.56
C GLY A 234 0.38 -26.41 0.66
N VAL A 235 0.06 -25.63 1.69
CA VAL A 235 -1.28 -25.06 1.93
C VAL A 235 -1.27 -23.54 1.78
N ASP A 236 -2.44 -22.94 1.58
CA ASP A 236 -2.58 -21.48 1.49
C ASP A 236 -2.32 -20.83 2.86
N LEU A 237 -1.74 -19.63 2.85
CA LEU A 237 -1.45 -18.83 4.05
C LEU A 237 -2.71 -18.58 4.91
N SER A 238 -3.88 -18.49 4.30
CA SER A 238 -5.18 -18.35 4.99
C SER A 238 -5.56 -19.57 5.83
N GLU A 239 -5.22 -20.78 5.36
CA GLU A 239 -5.43 -22.05 6.08
C GLU A 239 -4.44 -22.20 7.25
N LEU A 240 -3.26 -21.58 7.13
CA LEU A 240 -2.27 -21.46 8.20
C LEU A 240 -2.50 -20.29 9.16
N ALA A 241 -3.20 -19.23 8.78
CA ALA A 241 -3.59 -18.17 9.72
C ALA A 241 -4.46 -18.73 10.87
N ALA A 242 -5.25 -19.77 10.59
CA ALA A 242 -5.95 -20.55 11.62
C ALA A 242 -5.02 -21.37 12.52
N ARG A 243 -3.80 -21.72 12.07
CA ARG A 243 -2.73 -22.37 12.86
C ARG A 243 -1.76 -21.37 13.52
N ALA A 244 -1.67 -20.14 12.99
CA ALA A 244 -1.08 -18.96 13.64
C ALA A 244 -1.79 -18.58 14.95
N SER A 245 -2.94 -19.22 15.21
CA SER A 245 -3.61 -19.25 16.50
C SER A 245 -2.77 -19.93 17.60
N ALA A 246 -1.71 -20.68 17.27
CA ALA A 246 -0.83 -21.29 18.26
C ALA A 246 -0.08 -20.21 19.08
N ARG A 247 -0.49 -20.10 20.35
CA ARG A 247 0.15 -19.27 21.38
C ARG A 247 1.68 -19.27 21.33
N GLU A 248 2.27 -20.45 21.14
CA GLU A 248 3.73 -20.60 21.13
C GLU A 248 4.38 -19.89 19.93
N ALA A 249 3.76 -19.92 18.75
CA ALA A 249 4.29 -19.23 17.58
C ALA A 249 4.32 -17.70 17.79
N ARG A 250 3.26 -17.14 18.39
CA ARG A 250 3.19 -15.70 18.70
C ARG A 250 4.24 -15.28 19.73
N LEU A 251 4.37 -16.02 20.83
CA LEU A 251 5.36 -15.73 21.88
C LEU A 251 6.80 -15.92 21.38
N ALA A 252 7.09 -16.99 20.64
CA ALA A 252 8.43 -17.25 20.10
C ALA A 252 8.83 -16.21 19.04
N ALA A 253 7.90 -15.77 18.18
CA ALA A 253 8.14 -14.66 17.25
C ALA A 253 8.41 -13.36 18.00
N PHE A 254 7.66 -13.07 19.07
CA PHE A 254 7.83 -11.87 19.86
C PHE A 254 9.18 -11.86 20.60
N GLU A 255 9.56 -12.98 21.21
CA GLU A 255 10.88 -13.13 21.84
C GLU A 255 12.03 -12.98 20.83
N ALA A 256 11.89 -13.56 19.65
CA ALA A 256 12.89 -13.40 18.58
C ALA A 256 13.00 -11.95 18.10
N ALA A 257 11.88 -11.25 17.99
CA ALA A 257 11.82 -9.83 17.64
C ALA A 257 12.52 -8.95 18.70
N VAL A 258 12.15 -9.10 19.98
CA VAL A 258 12.78 -8.39 21.11
C VAL A 258 14.28 -8.64 21.11
N GLY A 259 14.70 -9.91 21.03
CA GLY A 259 16.12 -10.26 21.00
C GLY A 259 16.85 -9.70 19.77
N ARG A 260 16.19 -9.58 18.61
CA ARG A 260 16.79 -8.96 17.43
C ARG A 260 17.00 -7.46 17.63
N ILE A 261 15.99 -6.76 18.17
CA ILE A 261 16.11 -5.32 18.45
C ILE A 261 17.25 -5.06 19.44
N GLU A 262 17.34 -5.85 20.51
CA GLU A 262 18.43 -5.72 21.50
C GLU A 262 19.81 -6.00 20.90
N ARG A 263 19.96 -7.02 20.05
CA ARG A 263 21.25 -7.32 19.38
C ARG A 263 21.66 -6.22 18.40
N ASP A 264 20.71 -5.76 17.60
CA ASP A 264 21.00 -4.87 16.47
C ASP A 264 21.13 -3.41 16.92
N PHE A 265 20.34 -3.00 17.91
CA PHE A 265 20.17 -1.60 18.36
C PHE A 265 20.42 -1.38 19.86
N GLY A 266 20.76 -2.42 20.63
CA GLY A 266 21.16 -2.33 22.04
C GLY A 266 20.02 -2.34 23.05
N SER A 267 18.79 -1.99 22.67
CA SER A 267 17.64 -1.99 23.59
C SER A 267 16.33 -2.25 22.89
N TRP A 268 15.42 -3.02 23.49
CA TRP A 268 14.06 -3.17 22.97
C TRP A 268 13.28 -1.84 22.93
N ARG A 269 13.74 -0.82 23.67
CA ARG A 269 13.18 0.53 23.69
C ARG A 269 13.61 1.41 22.51
N THR A 270 14.33 0.88 21.52
CA THR A 270 14.78 1.66 20.36
C THR A 270 13.59 2.28 19.61
N PRO A 271 13.57 3.61 19.41
CA PRO A 271 12.50 4.28 18.68
C PRO A 271 12.51 3.91 17.20
N TRP A 272 11.33 3.93 16.56
CA TRP A 272 11.16 3.49 15.18
C TRP A 272 12.02 4.28 14.18
N GLY A 273 12.19 5.58 14.38
CA GLY A 273 13.00 6.45 13.54
C GLY A 273 14.49 6.08 13.51
N GLU A 274 15.00 5.38 14.53
CA GLU A 274 16.38 4.84 14.51
C GLU A 274 16.52 3.59 13.65
N VAL A 275 15.42 2.86 13.47
CA VAL A 275 15.35 1.65 12.65
C VAL A 275 15.00 2.00 11.21
N ASN A 276 13.90 2.72 11.00
CA ASN A 276 13.25 2.88 9.70
C ASN A 276 13.69 4.15 9.01
N ARG A 277 14.46 4.00 7.93
CA ARG A 277 15.17 5.09 7.29
C ARG A 277 14.90 5.19 5.81
N TYR A 278 14.88 6.42 5.34
CA TYR A 278 15.08 6.76 3.94
C TYR A 278 16.56 7.09 3.73
N GLN A 279 17.18 6.47 2.72
CA GLN A 279 18.54 6.81 2.31
C GLN A 279 18.65 6.73 0.80
N ARG A 280 19.15 7.80 0.20
CA ARG A 280 19.47 7.88 -1.21
C ARG A 280 20.86 8.49 -1.34
N ARG A 281 21.81 7.75 -1.92
CA ARG A 281 23.22 8.13 -1.96
C ARG A 281 23.75 8.30 -3.37
N THR A 282 23.18 7.57 -4.31
CA THR A 282 23.60 7.53 -5.72
C THR A 282 22.39 7.71 -6.65
N GLY A 283 22.66 7.97 -7.93
CA GLY A 283 21.64 7.99 -8.98
C GLY A 283 21.17 6.62 -9.45
N GLU A 284 21.65 5.55 -8.81
CA GLU A 284 21.37 4.17 -9.23
C GLU A 284 19.93 3.76 -8.91
N ILE A 285 19.38 2.84 -9.68
CA ILE A 285 18.04 2.27 -9.40
C ILE A 285 18.10 1.45 -8.11
N GLU A 286 19.13 0.61 -7.97
CA GLU A 286 19.39 -0.15 -6.76
C GLU A 286 20.32 0.64 -5.83
N GLN A 287 19.79 1.06 -4.69
CA GLN A 287 20.53 1.94 -3.78
C GLN A 287 21.53 1.17 -2.90
N PRO A 288 22.80 1.62 -2.79
CA PRO A 288 23.77 1.05 -1.87
C PRO A 288 23.55 1.60 -0.45
N PHE A 289 22.76 0.87 0.35
CA PHE A 289 22.48 1.23 1.74
C PHE A 289 23.66 1.02 2.68
N ASP A 290 23.82 1.93 3.63
CA ASP A 290 24.92 1.92 4.62
C ASP A 290 24.46 2.58 5.94
N ASP A 291 24.52 1.83 7.05
CA ASP A 291 24.15 2.28 8.38
C ASP A 291 25.07 3.37 8.94
N ALA A 292 26.30 3.50 8.44
CA ALA A 292 27.20 4.58 8.85
C ALA A 292 26.92 5.90 8.11
N ALA A 293 26.23 5.84 6.97
CA ALA A 293 25.96 7.02 6.15
C ALA A 293 24.69 7.76 6.62
N PRO A 294 24.58 9.07 6.33
CA PRO A 294 23.39 9.85 6.65
C PRO A 294 22.12 9.23 6.04
N SER A 295 21.02 9.33 6.79
CA SER A 295 19.70 8.87 6.38
C SER A 295 18.64 9.63 7.16
N LEU A 296 17.41 9.65 6.69
CA LEU A 296 16.29 10.36 7.33
C LEU A 296 15.35 9.35 8.00
N PRO A 297 14.87 9.61 9.23
CA PRO A 297 13.83 8.78 9.84
C PRO A 297 12.52 8.91 9.05
N VAL A 298 11.84 7.79 8.82
CA VAL A 298 10.48 7.78 8.26
C VAL A 298 9.52 7.24 9.33
N PRO A 299 8.55 8.03 9.81
CA PRO A 299 7.76 7.66 10.98
C PRO A 299 6.70 6.60 10.68
N PHE A 300 6.25 6.50 9.43
CA PHE A 300 5.22 5.57 9.00
C PHE A 300 5.77 4.21 8.58
N VAL A 301 4.89 3.20 8.55
CA VAL A 301 5.25 1.78 8.35
C VAL A 301 4.64 1.23 7.06
N SER A 302 4.84 -0.06 6.77
CA SER A 302 4.24 -0.73 5.63
C SER A 302 2.71 -0.70 5.66
N GLY A 303 2.09 -0.43 4.52
CA GLY A 303 0.63 -0.49 4.34
C GLY A 303 0.02 -1.86 4.65
N ARG A 304 0.84 -2.93 4.68
CA ARG A 304 0.40 -4.25 5.17
C ARG A 304 -0.22 -4.21 6.57
N TRP A 305 0.23 -3.28 7.41
CA TRP A 305 -0.25 -3.12 8.78
C TRP A 305 -1.40 -2.11 8.92
N GLY A 306 -1.82 -1.51 7.81
CA GLY A 306 -2.92 -0.54 7.76
C GLY A 306 -2.47 0.92 7.60
N SER A 307 -1.17 1.18 7.47
CA SER A 307 -0.66 2.54 7.26
C SER A 307 -1.09 3.09 5.90
N LEU A 308 -1.77 4.25 5.87
CA LEU A 308 -2.14 4.94 4.62
C LEU A 308 -0.90 5.55 3.96
N ALA A 309 -0.09 6.28 4.73
CA ALA A 309 1.29 6.58 4.40
C ALA A 309 2.11 5.29 4.52
N SER A 310 2.29 4.56 3.43
CA SER A 310 2.97 3.28 3.38
C SER A 310 4.46 3.44 3.07
N PHE A 311 5.31 2.85 3.91
CA PHE A 311 6.75 2.72 3.67
C PHE A 311 7.19 1.27 3.89
N GLY A 312 7.41 0.54 2.80
CA GLY A 312 7.89 -0.82 2.84
C GLY A 312 9.41 -0.87 2.99
N ALA A 313 9.86 -0.99 4.23
CA ALA A 313 11.25 -1.08 4.59
C ALA A 313 11.62 -2.46 5.15
N GLY A 314 12.91 -2.77 5.11
CA GLY A 314 13.49 -3.94 5.74
C GLY A 314 15.02 -3.86 5.71
N PRO A 315 15.73 -4.79 6.34
CA PRO A 315 17.18 -4.86 6.22
C PRO A 315 17.57 -5.04 4.74
N ARG A 316 18.67 -4.40 4.33
CA ARG A 316 19.21 -4.44 2.97
C ARG A 316 20.73 -4.59 3.05
N ASN A 317 21.30 -5.44 2.21
CA ASN A 317 22.76 -5.58 2.11
C ASN A 317 23.46 -5.81 3.47
N GLY A 318 22.83 -6.56 4.38
CA GLY A 318 23.36 -6.82 5.73
C GLY A 318 23.16 -5.69 6.74
N SER A 319 22.43 -4.63 6.40
CA SER A 319 22.11 -3.53 7.32
C SER A 319 21.31 -4.01 8.54
N ARG A 320 21.53 -3.33 9.66
CA ARG A 320 20.69 -3.45 10.85
C ARG A 320 19.45 -2.59 10.71
N ARG A 321 19.64 -1.34 10.25
CA ARG A 321 18.53 -0.43 9.93
C ARG A 321 17.74 -0.96 8.75
N TRP A 322 16.48 -0.53 8.70
CA TRP A 322 15.55 -0.89 7.65
C TRP A 322 15.45 0.27 6.67
N TYR A 323 15.67 -0.02 5.39
CA TYR A 323 15.59 0.96 4.33
C TYR A 323 14.39 0.71 3.43
N GLY A 324 13.63 1.76 3.16
CA GLY A 324 12.45 1.70 2.29
C GLY A 324 12.83 1.53 0.84
N THR A 325 12.17 0.59 0.16
CA THR A 325 12.36 0.34 -1.29
C THR A 325 11.03 0.31 -2.05
N ASN A 326 9.90 0.43 -1.36
CA ASN A 326 8.58 0.56 -1.95
C ASN A 326 7.63 1.26 -0.95
N GLY A 327 6.43 1.62 -1.42
CA GLY A 327 5.45 2.38 -0.64
C GLY A 327 4.95 3.57 -1.43
N ASN A 328 4.50 4.61 -0.73
CA ASN A 328 4.18 5.88 -1.36
C ASN A 328 5.44 6.48 -2.00
N SER A 329 5.38 6.74 -3.29
CA SER A 329 6.46 7.39 -4.04
C SER A 329 6.06 8.80 -4.45
N PHE A 330 4.95 8.92 -5.18
CA PHE A 330 4.28 10.18 -5.45
C PHE A 330 2.99 10.24 -4.61
N VAL A 331 2.81 11.32 -3.87
CA VAL A 331 1.59 11.58 -3.09
C VAL A 331 1.04 12.92 -3.54
N ALA A 332 -0.26 12.97 -3.81
CA ALA A 332 -0.95 14.20 -4.12
C ALA A 332 -2.33 14.22 -3.47
N VAL A 333 -2.75 15.41 -3.03
CA VAL A 333 -4.14 15.74 -2.72
C VAL A 333 -4.57 16.84 -3.68
N VAL A 334 -5.76 16.72 -4.24
CA VAL A 334 -6.26 17.60 -5.30
C VAL A 334 -7.70 17.99 -4.97
N GLU A 335 -7.98 19.29 -5.06
CA GLU A 335 -9.30 19.89 -4.94
C GLU A 335 -9.72 20.42 -6.31
N LEU A 336 -10.81 19.87 -6.87
CA LEU A 336 -11.29 20.16 -8.23
C LEU A 336 -12.39 21.23 -8.23
N GLY A 337 -12.13 22.37 -7.57
CA GLY A 337 -13.03 23.53 -7.61
C GLY A 337 -12.92 24.35 -8.91
N PRO A 338 -13.57 25.52 -9.00
CA PRO A 338 -13.45 26.44 -10.13
C PRO A 338 -12.00 26.82 -10.47
N THR A 339 -11.12 26.75 -9.48
CA THR A 339 -9.66 26.74 -9.64
C THR A 339 -9.13 25.48 -8.99
N VAL A 340 -8.36 24.69 -9.75
CA VAL A 340 -7.75 23.47 -9.21
C VAL A 340 -6.64 23.84 -8.24
N ARG A 341 -6.69 23.26 -7.04
CA ARG A 341 -5.63 23.36 -6.03
C ARG A 341 -5.07 21.97 -5.77
N ALA A 342 -3.76 21.88 -5.60
CA ALA A 342 -3.12 20.61 -5.30
C ALA A 342 -1.88 20.78 -4.43
N LEU A 343 -1.67 19.82 -3.53
CA LEU A 343 -0.41 19.63 -2.82
C LEU A 343 0.17 18.28 -3.24
N ALA A 344 1.49 18.21 -3.44
CA ALA A 344 2.14 16.96 -3.82
C ALA A 344 3.55 16.83 -3.24
N VAL A 345 4.08 15.61 -3.25
CA VAL A 345 5.51 15.34 -2.97
C VAL A 345 5.95 14.10 -3.75
N THR A 346 7.22 14.07 -4.14
CA THR A 346 7.89 12.87 -4.62
C THR A 346 8.93 12.43 -3.59
N ALA A 347 8.93 11.16 -3.21
CA ALA A 347 9.90 10.60 -2.27
C ALA A 347 11.34 10.85 -2.78
N GLY A 348 12.11 11.67 -2.06
CA GLY A 348 13.44 12.07 -2.49
C GLY A 348 13.45 13.40 -3.24
N GLY A 349 13.42 13.37 -4.57
CA GLY A 349 13.56 14.54 -5.43
C GLY A 349 13.33 14.18 -6.89
N LEU A 350 13.46 15.15 -7.80
CA LEU A 350 13.18 14.99 -9.23
C LEU A 350 14.43 14.84 -10.11
N ALA A 351 15.62 14.79 -9.52
CA ALA A 351 16.89 14.53 -10.21
C ALA A 351 17.52 13.21 -9.75
N SER A 352 18.25 12.55 -10.66
CA SER A 352 19.05 11.37 -10.34
C SER A 352 20.54 11.65 -10.16
N ASP A 353 21.00 12.85 -10.49
CA ASP A 353 22.38 13.27 -10.24
C ASP A 353 22.55 13.65 -8.76
N PRO A 354 23.42 12.97 -7.98
CA PRO A 354 23.68 13.32 -6.57
C PRO A 354 24.21 14.74 -6.35
N ALA A 355 24.77 15.39 -7.37
CA ALA A 355 25.21 16.78 -7.29
C ALA A 355 24.07 17.79 -7.51
N SER A 356 22.91 17.34 -7.97
CA SER A 356 21.76 18.22 -8.19
C SER A 356 21.14 18.66 -6.87
N PRO A 357 20.75 19.94 -6.72
CA PRO A 357 19.96 20.37 -5.55
C PRO A 357 18.63 19.60 -5.45
N HIS A 358 18.10 19.07 -6.56
CA HIS A 358 16.84 18.33 -6.60
C HIS A 358 16.99 16.81 -6.47
N PHE A 359 18.13 16.35 -5.95
CA PHE A 359 18.37 14.92 -5.74
C PHE A 359 17.58 14.36 -4.55
N ALA A 360 17.49 15.09 -3.44
CA ALA A 360 16.82 14.62 -2.22
C ALA A 360 16.06 15.74 -1.47
N ASP A 361 15.77 16.85 -2.14
CA ASP A 361 15.18 18.07 -1.59
C ASP A 361 13.73 17.94 -1.09
N GLN A 362 13.04 16.85 -1.43
CA GLN A 362 11.69 16.52 -0.99
C GLN A 362 11.64 15.37 0.03
N ALA A 363 12.77 14.77 0.40
CA ALA A 363 12.79 13.61 1.30
C ALA A 363 12.25 13.93 2.71
N GLU A 364 12.57 15.11 3.24
CA GLU A 364 12.07 15.56 4.54
C GLU A 364 10.57 15.91 4.50
N ARG A 365 10.12 16.57 3.43
CA ARG A 365 8.69 16.83 3.16
C ARG A 365 7.88 15.53 3.09
N TYR A 366 8.44 14.54 2.41
CA TYR A 366 7.84 13.21 2.31
C TYR A 366 7.71 12.54 3.68
N ALA A 367 8.78 12.56 4.50
CA ALA A 367 8.77 11.93 5.82
C ALA A 367 7.84 12.63 6.83
N SER A 368 7.64 13.95 6.69
CA SER A 368 6.80 14.76 7.58
C SER A 368 5.36 14.94 7.11
N GLY A 369 5.04 14.60 5.85
CA GLY A 369 3.75 14.89 5.23
C GLY A 369 3.57 16.36 4.82
N ASP A 370 4.64 17.17 4.81
CA ASP A 370 4.62 18.57 4.37
C ASP A 370 4.65 18.70 2.83
N LEU A 371 3.55 18.26 2.21
CA LEU A 371 3.32 18.33 0.76
C LEU A 371 3.48 19.77 0.25
N ARG A 372 4.20 19.96 -0.85
CA ARG A 372 4.39 21.27 -1.50
C ARG A 372 3.21 21.63 -2.39
N GLU A 373 2.97 22.91 -2.56
CA GLU A 373 2.00 23.41 -3.54
C GLU A 373 2.39 23.01 -4.98
N VAL A 374 1.38 22.75 -5.80
CA VAL A 374 1.53 22.48 -7.23
C VAL A 374 1.05 23.69 -8.03
N TYR A 375 1.99 24.36 -8.70
CA TYR A 375 1.68 25.50 -9.56
C TYR A 375 1.13 25.03 -10.91
N LEU A 376 -0.16 25.27 -11.14
CA LEU A 376 -0.85 24.92 -12.39
C LEU A 376 -1.07 26.14 -13.29
N ALA A 377 -1.36 27.31 -12.70
CA ALA A 377 -1.58 28.53 -13.47
C ALA A 377 -0.26 29.06 -14.03
N ARG A 378 -0.30 29.56 -15.27
CA ARG A 378 0.88 30.08 -15.97
C ARG A 378 1.65 31.13 -15.15
N ALA A 379 0.93 32.07 -14.53
CA ALA A 379 1.56 33.13 -13.75
C ALA A 379 2.34 32.59 -12.53
N ASP A 380 1.85 31.53 -11.89
CA ASP A 380 2.53 30.90 -10.75
C ASP A 380 3.74 30.09 -11.22
N VAL A 381 3.62 29.39 -12.35
CA VAL A 381 4.75 28.68 -12.97
C VAL A 381 5.85 29.65 -13.36
N GLU A 382 5.51 30.78 -13.99
CA GLU A 382 6.48 31.81 -14.40
C GLU A 382 7.14 32.48 -13.19
N ARG A 383 6.38 32.73 -12.11
CA ARG A 383 6.89 33.33 -10.86
C ARG A 383 7.90 32.44 -10.15
N HIS A 384 7.68 31.12 -10.15
CA HIS A 384 8.51 30.16 -9.43
C HIS A 384 9.52 29.44 -10.36
N ALA A 385 9.68 29.89 -11.59
CA ALA A 385 10.60 29.27 -12.55
C ALA A 385 12.07 29.51 -12.16
N GLU A 386 12.82 28.44 -11.95
CA GLU A 386 14.28 28.51 -11.77
C GLU A 386 15.05 28.51 -13.11
N ARG A 387 14.46 27.91 -14.15
CA ARG A 387 15.04 27.84 -15.50
C ARG A 387 13.96 27.87 -16.55
N SER A 388 14.20 28.61 -17.64
CA SER A 388 13.41 28.55 -18.86
C SER A 388 14.27 28.02 -20.01
N TYR A 389 13.66 27.23 -20.89
CA TYR A 389 14.35 26.69 -22.07
C TYR A 389 13.37 26.56 -23.25
N ARG A 390 13.92 26.49 -24.47
CA ARG A 390 13.15 26.20 -25.69
C ARG A 390 13.66 24.89 -26.28
N PRO A 391 12.87 23.81 -26.29
CA PRO A 391 13.26 22.56 -26.93
C PRO A 391 13.44 22.76 -28.44
N GLY A 392 14.48 22.17 -29.04
CA GLY A 392 14.60 22.02 -30.50
C GLY A 392 15.07 23.25 -31.29
N LEU A 393 15.91 24.11 -30.69
CA LEU A 393 16.71 25.09 -31.44
C LEU A 393 18.04 24.48 -31.91
#